data_AF-A0A441X737-F1
#
_entry.id   AF-A0A441X737-F1
#
_cell.length_a   1.000
_cell.length_b   1.000
_cell.length_c   1.000
_cell.angle_alpha   90.00
_cell.angle_beta   90.00
_cell.angle_gamma   90.00
#
_symmetry.space_group_name_H-M   'P 1'
#
loop_
_entity.id
_entity.type
_entity.pdbx_description
1 polymer ?
#
loop_
_entity_poly.entity_id
_entity_poly.type
_entity_poly.pdbx_seq_one_letter_code
_entity_poly.pdbx_strand_id
1 'polypeptide(L)'
;VEVVPSDPASSSTIGVAVAAAAEIERRLRSPTPMVMAIGTGRTLKAAIEQLPPMECPQHKVVSLTGNISPDGSAAFYNVIFTMADRVKARSFPMPLPVIASSPQEREMLLSQPMIQPTLALAAEADVTFVGIGDLGPKAPLYEDGFISESELKALQKAGGVAEIVGWVFDREGRMIEGITNDRVSSASLPSREKSLVIALAMGERKLPGILAAVNRRLVNGLITDERTAAALLATS
;
A
#
# COMPACT_ATOMS: atom_id res chain seq x y z
N VAL A 1 12.87 2.19 -11.31
CA VAL A 1 11.77 1.33 -11.76
C VAL A 1 12.34 -0.06 -11.94
N GLU A 2 11.60 -1.08 -11.53
CA GLU A 2 11.95 -2.48 -11.73
C GLU A 2 10.86 -3.10 -12.61
N VAL A 3 11.24 -3.79 -13.69
CA VAL A 3 10.31 -4.39 -14.65
C VAL A 3 10.62 -5.87 -14.74
N VAL A 4 9.65 -6.70 -14.38
CA VAL A 4 9.79 -8.16 -14.46
C VAL A 4 9.21 -8.69 -15.78
N PRO A 5 9.73 -9.80 -16.33
CA PRO A 5 9.14 -10.43 -17.50
C PRO A 5 7.67 -10.79 -17.28
N SER A 6 6.82 -10.52 -18.27
CA SER A 6 5.43 -10.96 -18.25
C SER A 6 5.31 -12.38 -18.79
N ASP A 7 4.59 -13.26 -18.08
CA ASP A 7 4.21 -14.57 -18.64
C ASP A 7 2.99 -14.40 -19.56
N PRO A 8 3.08 -14.78 -20.84
CA PRO A 8 1.96 -14.61 -21.73
C PRO A 8 0.70 -15.38 -21.34
N ALA A 9 0.89 -16.51 -20.66
CA ALA A 9 -0.15 -17.46 -20.26
C ALA A 9 -0.72 -17.20 -18.86
N SER A 10 -0.17 -16.25 -18.10
CA SER A 10 -0.52 -16.03 -16.70
C SER A 10 -0.61 -14.54 -16.34
N SER A 11 -1.66 -14.16 -15.63
CA SER A 11 -1.77 -12.83 -15.01
C SER A 11 -1.26 -12.84 -13.56
N SER A 12 -0.39 -13.79 -13.22
CA SER A 12 0.11 -13.98 -11.86
C SER A 12 0.96 -12.82 -11.40
N THR A 13 0.79 -12.42 -10.14
CA THR A 13 1.61 -11.38 -9.52
C THR A 13 2.94 -11.91 -8.96
N ILE A 14 3.26 -13.19 -9.18
CA ILE A 14 4.45 -13.84 -8.59
C ILE A 14 5.73 -13.13 -9.01
N GLY A 15 5.90 -12.77 -10.29
CA GLY A 15 7.10 -12.07 -10.75
C GLY A 15 7.34 -10.76 -10.00
N VAL A 16 6.29 -9.93 -9.91
CA VAL A 16 6.34 -8.66 -9.16
C VAL A 16 6.58 -8.90 -7.67
N ALA A 17 5.98 -9.93 -7.08
CA ALA A 17 6.19 -10.29 -5.68
C ALA A 17 7.64 -10.73 -5.40
N VAL A 18 8.26 -11.53 -6.28
CA VAL A 18 9.66 -11.96 -6.16
C VAL A 18 10.61 -10.76 -6.28
N ALA A 19 10.39 -9.88 -7.26
CA ALA A 19 11.20 -8.67 -7.40
C ALA A 19 11.04 -7.72 -6.20
N ALA A 20 9.82 -7.58 -5.67
CA ALA A 20 9.57 -6.83 -4.46
C ALA A 20 10.28 -7.43 -3.23
N ALA A 21 10.26 -8.76 -3.09
CA ALA A 21 10.97 -9.46 -2.02
C ALA A 21 12.48 -9.21 -2.10
N ALA A 22 13.06 -9.29 -3.30
CA ALA A 22 14.48 -9.01 -3.52
C ALA A 22 14.84 -7.56 -3.18
N GLU A 23 14.00 -6.58 -3.53
CA GLU A 23 14.24 -5.17 -3.17
C GLU A 23 14.08 -4.94 -1.66
N ILE A 24 13.08 -5.52 -1.01
CA ILE A 24 12.92 -5.46 0.46
C ILE A 24 14.14 -6.07 1.14
N GLU A 25 14.56 -7.27 0.74
CA GLU A 25 15.74 -7.95 1.27
C GLU A 25 17.00 -7.10 1.10
N ARG A 26 17.21 -6.52 -0.08
CA ARG A 26 18.36 -5.65 -0.36
C ARG A 26 18.40 -4.45 0.58
N ARG A 27 17.26 -3.84 0.90
CA ARG A 27 17.17 -2.74 1.87
C ARG A 27 17.50 -3.21 3.29
N LEU A 28 16.96 -4.36 3.70
CA LEU A 28 17.17 -4.92 5.04
C LEU A 28 18.58 -5.46 5.28
N ARG A 29 19.36 -5.75 4.22
CA ARG A 29 20.78 -6.10 4.34
C ARG A 29 21.68 -4.90 4.70
N SER A 30 21.16 -3.68 4.65
CA SER A 30 21.92 -2.49 5.01
C SER A 30 22.30 -2.50 6.50
N PRO A 31 23.56 -2.23 6.87
CA PRO A 31 23.93 -2.06 8.27
C PRO A 31 23.43 -0.72 8.85
N THR A 32 23.09 0.26 7.99
CA THR A 32 22.59 1.57 8.42
C THR A 32 21.13 1.45 8.87
N PRO A 33 20.78 1.84 10.11
CA PRO A 33 19.40 1.86 10.59
C PRO A 33 18.47 2.60 9.62
N MET A 34 17.27 2.07 9.43
CA MET A 34 16.25 2.69 8.58
C MET A 34 14.86 2.34 9.08
N VAL A 35 13.89 3.14 8.68
CA VAL A 35 12.47 2.95 8.88
C VAL A 35 11.85 2.51 7.55
N MET A 36 11.27 1.32 7.55
CA MET A 36 10.56 0.76 6.40
C MET A 36 9.06 0.81 6.66
N ALA A 37 8.33 1.57 5.85
CA ALA A 37 6.88 1.58 5.87
C ALA A 37 6.30 0.55 4.89
N ILE A 38 5.25 -0.13 5.32
CA ILE A 38 4.61 -1.21 4.57
C ILE A 38 3.10 -0.93 4.53
N GLY A 39 2.54 -0.91 3.33
CA GLY A 39 1.09 -0.88 3.12
C GLY A 39 0.45 -2.25 3.33
N THR A 40 -0.60 -2.52 2.57
CA THR A 40 -1.30 -3.81 2.58
C THR A 40 -1.54 -4.31 1.16
N GLY A 41 -1.92 -5.58 1.02
CA GLY A 41 -2.41 -6.14 -0.21
C GLY A 41 -1.77 -7.47 -0.59
N ARG A 42 -2.43 -8.17 -1.52
CA ARG A 42 -2.11 -9.53 -1.97
C ARG A 42 -0.67 -9.67 -2.48
N THR A 43 -0.22 -8.73 -3.32
CA THR A 43 1.13 -8.75 -3.91
C THR A 43 2.22 -8.52 -2.87
N LEU A 44 1.97 -7.62 -1.91
CA LEU A 44 2.93 -7.31 -0.84
C LEU A 44 3.02 -8.47 0.18
N LYS A 45 1.89 -9.11 0.49
CA LYS A 45 1.86 -10.37 1.26
C LYS A 45 2.69 -11.46 0.58
N ALA A 46 2.47 -11.68 -0.71
CA ALA A 46 3.25 -12.65 -1.47
C ALA A 46 4.74 -12.30 -1.46
N ALA A 47 5.12 -11.02 -1.56
CA ALA A 47 6.53 -10.61 -1.48
C ALA A 47 7.16 -10.92 -0.11
N ILE A 48 6.47 -10.61 0.98
CA ILE A 48 6.97 -10.85 2.34
C ILE A 48 7.09 -12.34 2.66
N GLU A 49 6.19 -13.17 2.12
CA GLU A 49 6.27 -14.64 2.22
C GLU A 49 7.51 -15.22 1.51
N GLN A 50 8.04 -14.53 0.50
CA GLN A 50 9.22 -14.96 -0.26
C GLN A 50 10.55 -14.52 0.38
N LEU A 51 10.53 -13.57 1.32
CA LEU A 51 11.76 -13.14 2.01
C LEU A 51 12.44 -14.33 2.68
N PRO A 52 13.77 -14.44 2.74
CA PRO A 52 14.42 -15.41 3.60
C PRO A 52 14.31 -15.00 5.09
N PRO A 53 14.52 -15.91 6.05
CA PRO A 53 14.77 -15.53 7.44
C PRO A 53 16.00 -14.62 7.54
N MET A 54 15.90 -13.52 8.29
CA MET A 54 16.96 -12.53 8.48
C MET A 54 16.96 -12.00 9.92
N GLU A 55 18.09 -11.45 10.36
CA GLU A 55 18.18 -10.71 11.61
C GLU A 55 18.59 -9.27 11.34
N CYS A 56 17.62 -8.36 11.42
CA CYS A 56 17.80 -6.95 11.13
C CYS A 56 17.30 -6.05 12.28
N PRO A 57 17.79 -6.25 13.51
CA PRO A 57 17.27 -5.54 14.70
C PRO A 57 17.53 -4.02 14.67
N GLN A 58 18.48 -3.57 13.83
CA GLN A 58 18.77 -2.15 13.62
C GLN A 58 17.67 -1.41 12.85
N HIS A 59 16.79 -2.11 12.15
CA HIS A 59 15.71 -1.51 11.38
C HIS A 59 14.39 -1.47 12.17
N LYS A 60 13.51 -0.57 11.74
CA LYS A 60 12.11 -0.51 12.20
C LYS A 60 11.19 -0.75 11.01
N VAL A 61 10.13 -1.52 11.22
CA VAL A 61 9.08 -1.72 10.22
C VAL A 61 7.77 -1.15 10.75
N VAL A 62 7.09 -0.31 9.97
CA VAL A 62 5.84 0.34 10.39
C VAL A 62 4.73 0.09 9.37
N SER A 63 3.52 -0.20 9.86
CA SER A 63 2.34 -0.37 9.00
C SER A 63 1.73 0.98 8.66
N LEU A 64 1.39 1.20 7.40
CA LEU A 64 0.62 2.38 6.97
C LEU A 64 -0.88 2.18 7.11
N THR A 65 -1.37 0.95 6.97
CA THR A 65 -2.81 0.68 7.00
C THR A 65 -3.23 0.05 8.32
N GLY A 66 -4.47 0.34 8.71
CA GLY A 66 -5.13 -0.32 9.83
C GLY A 66 -5.08 -1.85 9.72
N ASN A 67 -4.96 -2.52 10.86
CA ASN A 67 -4.87 -3.97 10.96
C ASN A 67 -6.16 -4.65 11.44
N ILE A 68 -7.27 -3.90 11.55
CA ILE A 68 -8.57 -4.40 12.02
C ILE A 68 -9.54 -4.45 10.83
N SER A 69 -10.08 -5.63 10.55
CA SER A 69 -11.16 -5.87 9.61
C SER A 69 -12.52 -5.38 10.16
N PRO A 70 -13.54 -5.17 9.32
CA PRO A 70 -14.88 -4.75 9.76
C PRO A 70 -15.55 -5.71 10.76
N ASP A 71 -15.21 -7.00 10.71
CA ASP A 71 -15.70 -8.03 11.64
C ASP A 71 -14.90 -8.11 12.96
N GLY A 72 -13.92 -7.21 13.16
CA GLY A 72 -13.06 -7.15 14.33
C GLY A 72 -11.88 -8.13 14.28
N SER A 73 -11.73 -8.93 13.22
CA SER A 73 -10.57 -9.80 13.03
C SER A 73 -9.32 -9.03 12.59
N ALA A 74 -8.16 -9.67 12.64
CA ALA A 74 -6.97 -9.10 12.03
C ALA A 74 -7.14 -9.03 10.50
N ALA A 75 -6.81 -7.89 9.90
CA ALA A 75 -6.87 -7.70 8.46
C ALA A 75 -6.07 -8.81 7.75
N PHE A 76 -6.72 -9.51 6.82
CA PHE A 76 -6.23 -10.75 6.20
C PHE A 76 -4.87 -10.57 5.47
N TYR A 77 -4.60 -9.35 5.02
CA TYR A 77 -3.36 -8.96 4.35
C TYR A 77 -2.43 -8.12 5.21
N ASN A 78 -2.66 -8.07 6.54
CA ASN A 78 -1.71 -7.44 7.44
C ASN A 78 -0.44 -8.28 7.56
N VAL A 79 0.61 -7.80 6.90
CA VAL A 79 1.89 -8.48 6.76
C VAL A 79 2.90 -8.09 7.83
N ILE A 80 2.59 -7.12 8.69
CA ILE A 80 3.55 -6.52 9.61
C ILE A 80 4.14 -7.54 10.58
N PHE A 81 3.32 -8.46 11.10
CA PHE A 81 3.77 -9.48 12.07
C PHE A 81 4.55 -10.59 11.38
N THR A 82 4.11 -11.05 10.22
CA THR A 82 4.86 -12.02 9.40
C THR A 82 6.23 -11.46 9.04
N MET A 83 6.29 -10.20 8.62
CA MET A 83 7.54 -9.52 8.32
C MET A 83 8.44 -9.42 9.55
N ALA A 84 7.89 -8.94 10.68
CA ALA A 84 8.63 -8.80 11.94
C ALA A 84 9.26 -10.13 12.38
N ASP A 85 8.49 -11.22 12.32
CA ASP A 85 8.99 -12.54 12.68
C ASP A 85 10.07 -13.05 11.72
N ARG A 86 9.92 -12.76 10.42
CA ARG A 86 10.86 -13.19 9.38
C ARG A 86 12.21 -12.47 9.47
N VAL A 87 12.20 -11.16 9.76
CA VAL A 87 13.40 -10.30 9.69
C VAL A 87 13.93 -9.86 11.05
N LYS A 88 13.26 -10.25 12.14
CA LYS A 88 13.58 -9.91 13.54
C LYS A 88 13.82 -8.40 13.79
N ALA A 89 13.18 -7.56 12.99
CA ALA A 89 13.17 -6.11 13.14
C ALA A 89 12.03 -5.69 14.07
N ARG A 90 12.17 -4.55 14.75
CA ARG A 90 11.10 -4.02 15.61
C ARG A 90 9.94 -3.53 14.75
N SER A 91 8.74 -4.04 15.01
CA SER A 91 7.54 -3.72 14.24
C SER A 91 6.57 -2.80 14.98
N PHE A 92 5.94 -1.89 14.23
CA PHE A 92 4.99 -0.90 14.71
C PHE A 92 3.68 -1.07 13.90
N PRO A 93 2.73 -1.88 14.39
CA PRO A 93 1.43 -2.05 13.73
C PRO A 93 0.60 -0.76 13.86
N MET A 94 -0.38 -0.59 12.96
CA MET A 94 -1.38 0.47 13.04
C MET A 94 -2.66 -0.12 13.64
N PRO A 95 -2.94 0.06 14.95
CA PRO A 95 -4.03 -0.62 15.64
C PRO A 95 -5.37 0.12 15.43
N LEU A 96 -5.69 0.42 14.18
CA LEU A 96 -6.89 1.12 13.74
C LEU A 96 -7.65 0.27 12.71
N PRO A 97 -8.95 0.50 12.50
CA PRO A 97 -9.60 0.06 11.27
C PRO A 97 -8.93 0.73 10.06
N VAL A 98 -9.10 0.15 8.86
CA VAL A 98 -8.69 0.83 7.61
C VAL A 98 -9.62 2.01 7.32
N ILE A 99 -10.91 1.81 7.56
CA ILE A 99 -11.99 2.79 7.35
C ILE A 99 -12.81 2.86 8.62
N ALA A 100 -12.84 4.04 9.25
CA ALA A 100 -13.70 4.30 10.40
C ALA A 100 -15.18 4.33 10.00
N SER A 101 -16.07 4.19 10.96
CA SER A 101 -17.52 4.31 10.75
C SER A 101 -17.93 5.72 10.33
N SER A 102 -17.23 6.75 10.82
CA SER A 102 -17.52 8.16 10.56
C SER A 102 -16.24 9.02 10.56
N PRO A 103 -16.26 10.22 9.94
CA PRO A 103 -15.13 11.16 10.00
C PRO A 103 -14.78 11.56 11.43
N GLN A 104 -15.79 11.71 12.29
CA GLN A 104 -15.61 12.03 13.71
C GLN A 104 -14.90 10.91 14.47
N GLU A 105 -15.27 9.65 14.21
CA GLU A 105 -14.56 8.50 14.78
C GLU A 105 -13.11 8.45 14.29
N ARG A 106 -12.87 8.69 13.00
CA ARG A 106 -11.51 8.76 12.45
C ARG A 106 -10.66 9.79 13.20
N GLU A 107 -11.18 11.01 13.40
CA GLU A 107 -10.47 12.06 14.14
C GLU A 107 -10.21 11.66 15.60
N MET A 108 -11.20 11.07 16.26
CA MET A 108 -11.06 10.58 17.63
C MET A 108 -9.99 9.49 17.73
N LEU A 109 -9.93 8.56 16.78
CA LEU A 109 -8.95 7.49 16.73
C LEU A 109 -7.55 8.03 16.46
N LEU A 110 -7.40 8.91 15.47
CA LEU A 110 -6.10 9.48 15.11
C LEU A 110 -5.56 10.40 16.22
N SER A 111 -6.42 11.06 17.00
CA SER A 111 -5.98 11.93 18.11
C SER A 111 -5.49 11.18 19.35
N GLN A 112 -5.63 9.84 19.40
CA GLN A 112 -5.16 9.06 20.54
C GLN A 112 -3.63 9.14 20.70
N PRO A 113 -3.11 9.49 21.89
CA PRO A 113 -1.67 9.64 22.12
C PRO A 113 -0.84 8.38 21.79
N MET A 114 -1.45 7.20 21.92
CA MET A 114 -0.81 5.92 21.59
C MET A 114 -0.62 5.69 20.08
N ILE A 115 -1.38 6.39 19.23
CA ILE A 115 -1.32 6.27 17.77
C ILE A 115 -0.27 7.23 17.18
N GLN A 116 -0.10 8.39 17.82
CA GLN A 116 0.78 9.46 17.35
C GLN A 116 2.23 9.01 17.07
N PRO A 117 2.90 8.20 17.93
CA PRO A 117 4.24 7.71 17.64
C PRO A 117 4.33 6.84 16.38
N THR A 118 3.31 6.01 16.10
CA THR A 118 3.27 5.17 14.89
C THR A 118 3.07 6.03 13.64
N LEU A 119 2.20 7.04 13.70
CA LEU A 119 2.01 8.00 12.60
C LEU A 119 3.28 8.81 12.32
N ALA A 120 3.95 9.28 13.37
CA ALA A 120 5.21 10.02 13.24
C ALA A 120 6.30 9.13 12.61
N LEU A 121 6.44 7.88 13.08
CA LEU A 121 7.39 6.93 12.51
C LEU A 121 7.09 6.62 11.04
N ALA A 122 5.82 6.46 10.67
CA ALA A 122 5.40 6.26 9.28
C ALA A 122 5.78 7.45 8.38
N ALA A 123 5.66 8.68 8.88
CA ALA A 123 6.03 9.90 8.15
C ALA A 123 7.55 10.03 7.94
N GLU A 124 8.35 9.43 8.82
CA GLU A 124 9.83 9.40 8.78
C GLU A 124 10.39 8.22 7.97
N ALA A 125 9.55 7.41 7.32
CA ALA A 125 10.02 6.23 6.61
C ALA A 125 11.02 6.56 5.49
N ASP A 126 12.18 5.89 5.50
CA ASP A 126 13.21 6.01 4.46
C ASP A 126 12.78 5.33 3.15
N VAL A 127 12.08 4.20 3.28
CA VAL A 127 11.52 3.44 2.16
C VAL A 127 10.13 2.93 2.50
N THR A 128 9.24 2.98 1.52
CA THR A 128 7.83 2.61 1.65
C THR A 128 7.43 1.67 0.53
N PHE A 129 6.79 0.55 0.85
CA PHE A 129 6.23 -0.38 -0.14
C PHE A 129 4.71 -0.40 -0.05
N VAL A 130 4.03 -0.13 -1.16
CA VAL A 130 2.56 -0.01 -1.21
C VAL A 130 2.01 -0.66 -2.47
N GLY A 131 0.79 -1.20 -2.39
CA GLY A 131 0.02 -1.60 -3.57
C GLY A 131 -0.76 -0.43 -4.16
N ILE A 132 -1.12 -0.55 -5.44
CA ILE A 132 -2.19 0.26 -6.05
C ILE A 132 -3.37 -0.69 -6.33
N GLY A 133 -4.54 -0.40 -5.76
CA GLY A 133 -5.78 -1.13 -6.00
C GLY A 133 -6.59 -0.49 -7.12
N ASP A 134 -7.21 -1.29 -7.99
CA ASP A 134 -8.19 -0.77 -8.95
C ASP A 134 -9.54 -0.52 -8.28
N LEU A 135 -10.30 0.45 -8.80
CA LEU A 135 -11.63 0.77 -8.33
C LEU A 135 -12.74 0.21 -9.25
N GLY A 136 -12.52 -0.95 -9.86
CA GLY A 136 -13.50 -1.61 -10.73
C GLY A 136 -14.68 -2.25 -9.97
N PRO A 137 -15.59 -2.98 -10.68
CA PRO A 137 -16.71 -3.67 -10.04
C PRO A 137 -16.31 -4.74 -9.00
N LYS A 138 -15.07 -5.21 -9.08
CA LYS A 138 -14.45 -6.17 -8.15
C LYS A 138 -13.27 -5.54 -7.40
N ALA A 139 -13.40 -4.26 -7.05
CA ALA A 139 -12.37 -3.55 -6.32
C ALA A 139 -12.04 -4.28 -5.00
N PRO A 140 -10.76 -4.46 -4.64
CA PRO A 140 -10.37 -5.13 -3.41
C PRO A 140 -11.03 -4.54 -2.15
N LEU A 141 -11.14 -3.21 -2.05
CA LEU A 141 -11.82 -2.56 -0.91
C LEU A 141 -13.26 -3.04 -0.72
N TYR A 142 -13.96 -3.37 -1.82
CA TYR A 142 -15.33 -3.89 -1.77
C TYR A 142 -15.36 -5.40 -1.54
N GLU A 143 -14.55 -6.17 -2.26
CA GLU A 143 -14.48 -7.64 -2.09
C GLU A 143 -14.06 -8.03 -0.67
N ASP A 144 -13.15 -7.27 -0.07
CA ASP A 144 -12.65 -7.50 1.29
C ASP A 144 -13.57 -6.87 2.37
N GLY A 145 -14.68 -6.24 1.97
CA GLY A 145 -15.73 -5.75 2.87
C GLY A 145 -15.46 -4.42 3.58
N PHE A 146 -14.37 -3.71 3.25
CA PHE A 146 -14.05 -2.41 3.84
C PHE A 146 -15.03 -1.31 3.44
N ILE A 147 -15.59 -1.41 2.23
CA ILE A 147 -16.63 -0.50 1.73
C ILE A 147 -17.83 -1.29 1.22
N SER A 148 -19.00 -0.69 1.33
CA SER A 148 -20.24 -1.16 0.72
C SER A 148 -20.28 -0.89 -0.80
N GLU A 149 -21.19 -1.55 -1.50
CA GLU A 149 -21.40 -1.33 -2.93
C GLU A 149 -21.84 0.11 -3.24
N SER A 150 -22.64 0.73 -2.37
CA SER A 150 -23.08 2.12 -2.52
C SER A 150 -21.92 3.10 -2.40
N GLU A 151 -21.00 2.87 -1.46
CA GLU A 151 -19.77 3.65 -1.29
C GLU A 151 -18.83 3.49 -2.49
N LEU A 152 -18.64 2.26 -2.99
CA LEU A 152 -17.88 2.00 -4.21
C LEU A 152 -18.45 2.81 -5.40
N LYS A 153 -19.76 2.74 -5.62
CA LYS A 153 -20.44 3.49 -6.68
C LYS A 153 -20.31 5.00 -6.49
N ALA A 154 -20.38 5.50 -5.25
CA ALA A 154 -20.21 6.92 -4.95
C ALA A 154 -18.79 7.40 -5.28
N LEU A 155 -17.77 6.62 -4.92
CA LEU A 155 -16.36 6.90 -5.24
C LEU A 155 -16.10 6.87 -6.75
N GLN A 156 -16.65 5.88 -7.46
CA GLN A 156 -16.57 5.81 -8.93
C GLN A 156 -17.26 7.01 -9.59
N LYS A 157 -18.44 7.41 -9.10
CA LYS A 157 -19.18 8.58 -9.60
C LYS A 157 -18.41 9.88 -9.33
N ALA A 158 -17.65 9.96 -8.25
CA ALA A 158 -16.77 11.07 -7.94
C ALA A 158 -15.49 11.11 -8.81
N GLY A 159 -15.29 10.12 -9.70
CA GLY A 159 -14.15 10.06 -10.60
C GLY A 159 -12.98 9.20 -10.10
N GLY A 160 -13.15 8.49 -8.98
CA GLY A 160 -12.14 7.59 -8.44
C GLY A 160 -11.79 6.47 -9.43
N VAL A 161 -10.50 6.22 -9.63
CA VAL A 161 -10.00 5.17 -10.54
C VAL A 161 -9.15 4.12 -9.85
N ALA A 162 -8.55 4.48 -8.72
CA ALA A 162 -7.69 3.59 -7.96
C ALA A 162 -7.60 4.03 -6.50
N GLU A 163 -7.01 3.18 -5.68
CA GLU A 163 -6.73 3.47 -4.28
C GLU A 163 -5.27 3.16 -3.92
N ILE A 164 -4.77 3.86 -2.90
CA ILE A 164 -3.48 3.62 -2.27
C ILE A 164 -3.65 3.74 -0.77
N VAL A 165 -3.30 2.67 -0.05
CA VAL A 165 -3.43 2.56 1.42
C VAL A 165 -4.82 2.98 1.95
N GLY A 166 -5.88 2.71 1.16
CA GLY A 166 -7.27 2.97 1.52
C GLY A 166 -7.83 4.29 0.98
N TRP A 167 -7.00 5.25 0.56
CA TRP A 167 -7.49 6.48 -0.08
C TRP A 167 -7.67 6.31 -1.57
N VAL A 168 -8.85 6.68 -2.05
CA VAL A 168 -9.20 6.68 -3.47
C VAL A 168 -8.75 7.99 -4.13
N PHE A 169 -8.22 7.90 -5.35
CA PHE A 169 -7.82 9.06 -6.16
C PHE A 169 -8.34 8.98 -7.60
N ASP A 170 -8.41 10.15 -8.25
CA ASP A 170 -8.85 10.33 -9.64
C ASP A 170 -7.75 10.07 -10.69
N ARG A 171 -8.06 10.26 -11.97
CA ARG A 171 -7.11 10.06 -13.09
C ARG A 171 -5.93 11.02 -13.08
N GLU A 172 -6.04 12.14 -12.37
CA GLU A 172 -5.00 13.14 -12.20
C GLU A 172 -4.20 12.92 -10.89
N GLY A 173 -4.48 11.83 -10.18
CA GLY A 173 -3.84 11.44 -8.92
C GLY A 173 -4.27 12.28 -7.72
N ARG A 174 -5.37 13.04 -7.82
CA ARG A 174 -5.91 13.84 -6.71
C ARG A 174 -6.78 12.95 -5.85
N MET A 175 -6.59 13.02 -4.54
CA MET A 175 -7.44 12.28 -3.60
C MET A 175 -8.88 12.79 -3.72
N ILE A 176 -9.85 11.87 -3.75
CA ILE A 176 -11.27 12.22 -3.69
C ILE A 176 -11.55 12.81 -2.30
N GLU A 177 -12.19 13.97 -2.24
CA GLU A 177 -12.57 14.61 -0.97
C GLU A 177 -13.95 14.10 -0.52
N GLY A 178 -14.15 13.91 0.78
CA GLY A 178 -15.43 13.45 1.31
C GLY A 178 -15.67 11.93 1.21
N ILE A 179 -16.93 11.55 1.43
CA ILE A 179 -17.44 10.18 1.25
C ILE A 179 -16.67 9.19 2.15
N THR A 180 -15.97 8.22 1.55
CA THR A 180 -15.22 7.20 2.26
C THR A 180 -13.83 7.69 2.63
N ASN A 181 -13.23 8.59 1.83
CA ASN A 181 -11.87 9.06 2.07
C ASN A 181 -11.73 9.82 3.40
N ASP A 182 -12.77 10.55 3.81
CA ASP A 182 -12.82 11.24 5.12
C ASP A 182 -12.86 10.28 6.32
N ARG A 183 -13.06 8.99 6.08
CA ARG A 183 -13.07 7.95 7.11
C ARG A 183 -11.83 7.06 7.09
N VAL A 184 -10.95 7.21 6.10
CA VAL A 184 -9.72 6.41 6.02
C VAL A 184 -8.77 6.78 7.15
N SER A 185 -8.48 5.82 8.02
CA SER A 185 -7.66 5.97 9.22
C SER A 185 -6.21 5.48 9.06
N SER A 186 -5.80 5.14 7.83
CA SER A 186 -4.42 4.85 7.49
C SER A 186 -3.48 6.03 7.79
N ALA A 187 -2.17 5.78 7.86
CA ALA A 187 -1.13 6.80 7.85
C ALA A 187 -0.94 7.36 6.44
N SER A 188 -0.72 8.67 6.33
CA SER A 188 -0.41 9.31 5.06
C SER A 188 0.89 8.76 4.47
N LEU A 189 0.98 8.71 3.13
CA LEU A 189 2.24 8.40 2.46
C LEU A 189 3.31 9.42 2.85
N PRO A 190 4.54 9.00 3.16
CA PRO A 190 5.62 9.92 3.50
C PRO A 190 5.99 10.81 2.31
N SER A 191 6.73 11.89 2.59
CA SER A 191 7.17 12.81 1.54
C SER A 191 8.12 12.12 0.56
N ARG A 192 7.84 12.25 -0.74
CA ARG A 192 8.67 11.67 -1.83
C ARG A 192 9.99 12.42 -2.04
N GLU A 193 10.19 13.54 -1.34
CA GLU A 193 11.46 14.27 -1.29
C GLU A 193 12.47 13.61 -0.34
N LYS A 194 11.98 12.91 0.68
CA LYS A 194 12.79 12.33 1.76
C LYS A 194 12.68 10.80 1.83
N SER A 195 11.67 10.22 1.18
CA SER A 195 11.37 8.79 1.20
C SER A 195 11.31 8.22 -0.21
N LEU A 196 11.79 6.98 -0.36
CA LEU A 196 11.54 6.17 -1.55
C LEU A 196 10.22 5.41 -1.38
N VAL A 197 9.17 5.85 -2.06
CA VAL A 197 7.84 5.21 -2.08
C VAL A 197 7.70 4.38 -3.35
N ILE A 198 7.73 3.06 -3.18
CA ILE A 198 7.69 2.05 -4.24
C ILE A 198 6.29 1.43 -4.32
N ALA A 199 5.63 1.66 -5.46
CA ALA A 199 4.39 0.95 -5.81
C ALA A 199 4.68 -0.45 -6.34
N LEU A 200 3.90 -1.43 -5.89
CA LEU A 200 3.81 -2.78 -6.45
C LEU A 200 2.49 -2.90 -7.20
N ALA A 201 2.53 -2.81 -8.54
CA ALA A 201 1.30 -2.80 -9.33
C ALA A 201 1.54 -3.28 -10.76
N MET A 202 0.62 -4.08 -11.28
CA MET A 202 0.63 -4.59 -12.65
C MET A 202 -0.80 -4.89 -13.13
N GLY A 203 -0.96 -5.02 -14.45
CA GLY A 203 -2.17 -5.44 -15.12
C GLY A 203 -3.02 -4.29 -15.64
N GLU A 204 -3.75 -4.56 -16.73
CA GLU A 204 -4.53 -3.57 -17.47
C GLU A 204 -5.56 -2.83 -16.60
N ARG A 205 -6.24 -3.55 -15.68
CA ARG A 205 -7.24 -2.94 -14.78
C ARG A 205 -6.64 -1.85 -13.89
N LYS A 206 -5.36 -1.96 -13.53
CA LYS A 206 -4.67 -1.01 -12.66
C LYS A 206 -3.99 0.11 -13.44
N LEU A 207 -3.89 0.01 -14.76
CA LEU A 207 -3.14 0.94 -15.60
C LEU A 207 -3.54 2.41 -15.38
N PRO A 208 -4.84 2.79 -15.32
CA PRO A 208 -5.22 4.18 -15.06
C PRO A 208 -4.72 4.69 -13.70
N GLY A 209 -4.79 3.84 -12.67
CA GLY A 209 -4.33 4.16 -11.32
C GLY A 209 -2.80 4.28 -11.23
N ILE A 210 -2.08 3.36 -11.89
CA ILE A 210 -0.61 3.39 -11.93
C ILE A 210 -0.13 4.66 -12.63
N LEU A 211 -0.72 5.00 -13.78
CA LEU A 211 -0.39 6.21 -14.53
C LEU A 211 -0.65 7.47 -13.68
N ALA A 212 -1.82 7.58 -13.06
CA ALA A 212 -2.18 8.70 -12.20
C ALA A 212 -1.22 8.84 -11.00
N ALA A 213 -0.88 7.74 -10.33
CA ALA A 213 0.01 7.73 -9.18
C ALA A 213 1.44 8.16 -9.53
N VAL A 214 1.96 7.69 -10.67
CA VAL A 214 3.29 8.07 -11.18
C VAL A 214 3.31 9.54 -11.62
N ASN A 215 2.36 9.96 -12.45
CA ASN A 215 2.30 11.32 -12.98
C ASN A 215 2.13 12.38 -11.88
N ARG A 216 1.33 12.07 -10.86
CA ARG A 216 1.12 12.97 -9.71
C ARG A 216 2.22 12.86 -8.64
N ARG A 217 3.21 11.97 -8.83
CA ARG A 217 4.27 11.68 -7.86
C ARG A 217 3.71 11.31 -6.47
N LEU A 218 2.61 10.55 -6.45
CA LEU A 218 2.16 9.85 -5.24
C LEU A 218 3.20 8.80 -4.83
N VAL A 219 3.89 8.24 -5.82
CA VAL A 219 5.03 7.32 -5.65
C VAL A 219 6.22 7.80 -6.49
N ASN A 220 7.43 7.40 -6.12
CA ASN A 220 8.68 7.71 -6.86
C ASN A 220 9.49 6.44 -7.20
N GLY A 221 8.94 5.26 -6.92
CA GLY A 221 9.38 3.96 -7.41
C GLY A 221 8.20 3.12 -7.88
N LEU A 222 8.45 2.20 -8.80
CA LEU A 222 7.47 1.25 -9.32
C LEU A 222 8.17 -0.08 -9.59
N ILE A 223 7.56 -1.16 -9.13
CA ILE A 223 7.84 -2.54 -9.52
C ILE A 223 6.60 -3.05 -10.25
N THR A 224 6.77 -3.39 -11.52
CA THR A 224 5.68 -3.79 -12.43
C THR A 224 6.13 -4.87 -13.40
N ASP A 225 5.24 -5.35 -14.25
CA ASP A 225 5.58 -6.30 -15.31
C ASP A 225 5.80 -5.61 -16.67
N GLU A 226 6.46 -6.31 -17.58
CA GLU A 226 6.83 -5.82 -18.91
C GLU A 226 5.62 -5.29 -19.69
N ARG A 227 4.49 -6.00 -19.67
CA ARG A 227 3.25 -5.59 -20.35
C ARG A 227 2.71 -4.28 -19.81
N THR A 228 2.64 -4.13 -18.49
CA THR A 228 2.16 -2.87 -17.88
C THR A 228 3.13 -1.74 -18.16
N ALA A 229 4.45 -1.99 -18.09
CA ALA A 229 5.46 -0.99 -18.42
C ALA A 229 5.32 -0.51 -19.89
N ALA A 230 5.16 -1.43 -20.83
CA ALA A 230 4.94 -1.10 -22.24
C ALA A 230 3.65 -0.27 -22.44
N ALA A 231 2.57 -0.64 -21.76
CA ALA A 231 1.30 0.09 -21.84
C ALA A 231 1.39 1.52 -21.24
N LEU A 232 2.13 1.70 -20.15
CA LEU A 232 2.39 3.01 -19.56
C LEU A 232 3.14 3.92 -20.55
N LEU A 233 4.17 3.40 -21.22
CA LEU A 233 4.95 4.14 -22.21
C LEU A 233 4.12 4.51 -23.45
N ALA A 234 3.19 3.65 -23.87
CA ALA A 234 2.30 3.93 -25.00
C ALA A 234 1.23 4.99 -24.71
N THR A 235 0.98 5.30 -23.44
CA THR A 235 -0.01 6.29 -22.98
C THR A 235 0.64 7.63 -22.58
N SER A 236 1.97 7.72 -22.67
CA SER A 236 2.77 8.89 -22.28
C SER A 236 2.96 9.88 -23.42
#